data_AF-A0A946SF24-F1
#
_entry.id   AF-A0A946SF24-F1
#
_cell.length_a   1.000
_cell.length_b   1.000
_cell.length_c   1.000
_cell.angle_alpha   90.00
_cell.angle_beta   90.00
_cell.angle_gamma   90.00
#
_symmetry.space_group_name_H-M   'P 1'
#
loop_
_entity.id
_entity.type
_entity.pdbx_description
1 polymer ?
#
loop_
_entity_poly.entity_id
_entity_poly.type
_entity_poly.pdbx_seq_one_letter_code
_entity_poly.pdbx_strand_id
1 'polypeptide(L)'
;GLDGFYKGSIAQKFVEAMNSNNGFIDANDMKAYEARFTDPIGINYRDNQVFTHGPPSGGGVVLLTALSLLEAYDLKKYKSKSTKTYHLLAEVLRRGHNNRSHQIGDPSFYNVPIKKILSKQRIKELFNGMSLNKASPASKVKPLRVIEESKDTTHYSIIDEDGNAVSNTYTLGYSFGSGVTIPGTGILMNNQMNNFAYRYGDKKIEGRAASPGNQFKPGKRPMSTMAPTMIFDKQNQLTLITGSPGGSFIPDAILRMVTGILDFNLNIGEATMLPRLHKDWPYSELEYESTISSDILKNLKKMGHDIKASKTMGSTQSIHIRNNINYGFSDLRRPNAGVAKQ
;
A
#
# COMPACT_ATOMS: atom_id res chain seq x y z
N GLY A 1 30.63 2.91 5.96
CA GLY A 1 29.93 1.98 5.03
C GLY A 1 29.07 1.00 5.81
N LEU A 2 28.42 0.06 5.13
CA LEU A 2 27.46 -0.90 5.72
C LEU A 2 28.02 -1.69 6.91
N ASP A 3 29.27 -2.17 6.82
CA ASP A 3 29.91 -2.92 7.91
C ASP A 3 30.01 -2.12 9.22
N GLY A 4 30.14 -0.79 9.16
CA GLY A 4 30.12 0.05 10.36
C GLY A 4 28.79 0.02 11.11
N PHE A 5 27.69 -0.21 10.39
CA PHE A 5 26.34 -0.36 10.96
C PHE A 5 26.08 -1.78 11.46
N TYR A 6 26.34 -2.78 10.62
CA TYR A 6 25.93 -4.18 10.86
C TYR A 6 26.98 -5.07 11.57
N LYS A 7 28.25 -4.64 11.59
CA LYS A 7 29.38 -5.42 12.16
C LYS A 7 30.29 -4.59 13.07
N GLY A 8 30.17 -3.27 13.06
CA GLY A 8 31.01 -2.32 13.79
C GLY A 8 30.42 -1.83 15.12
N SER A 9 30.87 -0.66 15.56
CA SER A 9 30.49 -0.06 16.85
C SER A 9 29.01 0.28 17.01
N ILE A 10 28.27 0.45 15.90
CA ILE A 10 26.80 0.59 15.95
C ILE A 10 26.15 -0.77 16.29
N ALA A 11 26.59 -1.87 15.68
CA ALA A 11 26.07 -3.21 16.00
C ALA A 11 26.34 -3.58 17.46
N GLN A 12 27.51 -3.23 18.00
CA GLN A 12 27.83 -3.41 19.42
C GLN A 12 26.82 -2.68 20.32
N LYS A 13 26.56 -1.39 20.06
CA LYS A 13 25.56 -0.60 20.80
C LYS A 13 24.13 -1.15 20.68
N PHE A 14 23.77 -1.72 19.53
CA PHE A 14 22.49 -2.42 19.37
C PHE A 14 22.41 -3.64 20.29
N VAL A 15 23.42 -4.51 20.28
CA VAL A 15 23.46 -5.74 21.09
C VAL A 15 23.50 -5.42 22.58
N GLU A 16 24.28 -4.42 23.01
CA GLU A 16 24.28 -3.90 24.38
C GLU A 16 22.88 -3.43 24.80
N ALA A 17 22.24 -2.58 23.99
CA ALA A 17 20.91 -2.07 24.27
C ALA A 17 19.84 -3.19 24.34
N MET A 18 19.95 -4.22 23.49
CA MET A 18 19.05 -5.38 23.51
C MET A 18 19.26 -6.20 24.79
N ASN A 19 20.50 -6.55 25.11
CA ASN A 19 20.85 -7.32 26.31
C ASN A 19 20.41 -6.60 27.60
N SER A 20 20.58 -5.27 27.69
CA SER A 20 20.14 -4.49 28.85
C SER A 20 18.63 -4.33 28.99
N ASN A 21 17.84 -4.65 27.97
CA ASN A 21 16.38 -4.43 27.95
C ASN A 21 15.57 -5.68 27.55
N ASN A 22 16.17 -6.87 27.66
CA ASN A 22 15.57 -8.16 27.27
C ASN A 22 15.04 -8.17 25.81
N GLY A 23 15.73 -7.47 24.91
CA GLY A 23 15.46 -7.46 23.49
C GLY A 23 15.97 -8.72 22.77
N PHE A 24 15.45 -8.98 21.57
CA PHE A 24 15.70 -10.22 20.84
C PHE A 24 16.78 -10.15 19.75
N ILE A 25 17.23 -8.95 19.35
CA ILE A 25 18.18 -8.80 18.25
C ILE A 25 19.61 -9.02 18.77
N ASP A 26 20.30 -10.03 18.26
CA ASP A 26 21.67 -10.36 18.65
C ASP A 26 22.73 -9.92 17.61
N ALA A 27 24.01 -10.24 17.87
CA ALA A 27 25.11 -9.92 16.96
C ALA A 27 25.04 -10.71 15.63
N ASN A 28 24.42 -11.90 15.63
CA ASN A 28 24.24 -12.73 14.45
C ASN A 28 23.12 -12.16 13.58
N ASP A 29 21.99 -11.73 14.16
CA ASP A 29 20.91 -11.03 13.46
C ASP A 29 21.43 -9.78 12.73
N MET A 30 22.22 -8.95 13.43
CA MET A 30 22.86 -7.78 12.83
C MET A 30 23.80 -8.16 11.69
N LYS A 31 24.67 -9.16 11.89
CA LYS A 31 25.66 -9.60 10.89
C LYS A 31 25.04 -10.31 9.67
N ALA A 32 23.93 -11.02 9.85
CA ALA A 32 23.27 -11.84 8.84
C ALA A 32 22.20 -11.07 8.03
N TYR A 33 21.95 -9.79 8.34
CA TYR A 33 20.97 -9.00 7.60
C TYR A 33 21.47 -8.65 6.19
N GLU A 34 20.68 -9.07 5.18
CA GLU A 34 20.87 -8.65 3.80
C GLU A 34 19.56 -8.14 3.16
N ALA A 35 19.68 -7.08 2.36
CA ALA A 35 18.61 -6.63 1.48
C ALA A 35 18.36 -7.69 0.39
N ARG A 36 17.09 -8.06 0.17
CA ARG A 36 16.73 -8.99 -0.93
C ARG A 36 16.30 -8.18 -2.14
N PHE A 37 16.87 -8.51 -3.28
CA PHE A 37 16.40 -8.06 -4.60
C PHE A 37 15.38 -9.06 -5.13
N THR A 38 14.28 -8.56 -5.69
CA THR A 38 13.17 -9.36 -6.22
C THR A 38 12.53 -8.61 -7.38
N ASP A 39 12.14 -9.32 -8.43
CA ASP A 39 11.36 -8.75 -9.52
C ASP A 39 10.06 -8.09 -9.01
N PRO A 40 9.60 -6.98 -9.62
CA PRO A 40 8.31 -6.41 -9.30
C PRO A 40 7.17 -7.33 -9.74
N ILE A 41 6.02 -7.19 -9.08
CA ILE A 41 4.77 -7.76 -9.57
C ILE A 41 4.03 -6.71 -10.40
N GLY A 42 3.30 -7.13 -11.43
CA GLY A 42 2.58 -6.20 -12.29
C GLY A 42 1.43 -6.79 -13.09
N ILE A 43 0.69 -5.89 -13.74
CA ILE A 43 -0.42 -6.17 -14.67
C ILE A 43 -0.39 -5.17 -15.83
N ASN A 44 -1.19 -5.42 -16.85
CA ASN A 44 -1.61 -4.37 -17.78
C ASN A 44 -2.89 -3.70 -17.25
N TYR A 45 -3.00 -2.38 -17.40
CA TYR A 45 -4.18 -1.59 -17.11
C TYR A 45 -4.30 -0.46 -18.14
N ARG A 46 -5.37 -0.42 -18.94
CA ARG A 46 -5.58 0.60 -19.99
C ARG A 46 -4.38 0.74 -20.93
N ASP A 47 -3.86 -0.39 -21.44
CA ASP A 47 -2.66 -0.47 -22.29
C ASP A 47 -1.35 0.04 -21.66
N ASN A 48 -1.31 0.27 -20.34
CA ASN A 48 -0.11 0.61 -19.58
C ASN A 48 0.31 -0.58 -18.70
N GLN A 49 1.61 -0.83 -18.57
CA GLN A 49 2.16 -1.78 -17.60
C GLN A 49 2.27 -1.11 -16.23
N VAL A 50 1.67 -1.70 -15.19
CA VAL A 50 1.73 -1.20 -13.82
C VAL A 50 2.56 -2.17 -12.98
N PHE A 51 3.72 -1.72 -12.50
CA PHE A 51 4.63 -2.49 -11.66
C PHE A 51 4.69 -1.95 -10.24
N THR A 52 4.76 -2.84 -9.26
CA THR A 52 4.82 -2.50 -7.84
C THR A 52 5.54 -3.58 -7.03
N HIS A 53 5.94 -3.26 -5.80
CA HIS A 53 6.63 -4.21 -4.92
C HIS A 53 5.73 -5.40 -4.53
N GLY A 54 6.31 -6.59 -4.54
CA GLY A 54 5.65 -7.85 -4.19
C GLY A 54 5.68 -8.19 -2.69
N PRO A 55 5.34 -9.44 -2.33
CA PRO A 55 5.45 -9.93 -0.96
C PRO A 55 6.90 -9.86 -0.43
N PRO A 56 7.12 -9.53 0.86
CA PRO A 56 6.16 -9.53 1.96
C PRO A 56 5.18 -8.35 1.99
N SER A 57 5.28 -7.35 1.11
CA SER A 57 4.21 -6.36 1.01
C SER A 57 2.95 -6.94 0.36
N GLY A 58 1.81 -6.68 1.00
CA GLY A 58 0.50 -6.92 0.43
C GLY A 58 -0.08 -5.71 -0.33
N GLY A 59 0.54 -4.53 -0.22
CA GLY A 59 0.00 -3.29 -0.78
C GLY A 59 -0.10 -3.33 -2.31
N GLY A 60 0.94 -3.81 -2.98
CA GLY A 60 0.94 -4.00 -4.43
C GLY A 60 -0.16 -4.97 -4.89
N VAL A 61 -0.42 -6.03 -4.12
CA VAL A 61 -1.50 -6.98 -4.44
C VAL A 61 -2.89 -6.35 -4.29
N VAL A 62 -3.10 -5.46 -3.32
CA VAL A 62 -4.35 -4.67 -3.23
C VAL A 62 -4.52 -3.80 -4.48
N LEU A 63 -3.49 -3.03 -4.83
CA LEU A 63 -3.50 -2.11 -5.97
C LEU A 63 -3.76 -2.84 -7.29
N LEU A 64 -3.00 -3.90 -7.59
CA LEU A 64 -3.13 -4.67 -8.83
C LEU A 64 -4.46 -5.42 -8.90
N THR A 65 -4.97 -5.97 -7.78
CA THR A 65 -6.34 -6.53 -7.75
C THR A 65 -7.37 -5.46 -8.07
N ALA A 66 -7.22 -4.25 -7.51
CA ALA A 66 -8.17 -3.17 -7.68
C ALA A 66 -8.21 -2.66 -9.13
N LEU A 67 -7.04 -2.41 -9.73
CA LEU A 67 -6.90 -2.01 -11.13
C LEU A 67 -7.45 -3.09 -12.09
N SER A 68 -7.11 -4.37 -11.86
CA SER A 68 -7.65 -5.48 -12.67
C SER A 68 -9.19 -5.56 -12.65
N LEU A 69 -9.83 -5.19 -11.54
CA LEU A 69 -11.29 -5.14 -11.43
C LEU A 69 -11.88 -3.89 -12.10
N LEU A 70 -11.17 -2.75 -12.06
CA LEU A 70 -11.58 -1.52 -12.75
C LEU A 70 -11.43 -1.60 -14.26
N GLU A 71 -10.57 -2.49 -14.77
CA GLU A 71 -10.42 -2.72 -16.22
C GLU A 71 -11.76 -3.04 -16.89
N ALA A 72 -12.62 -3.83 -16.22
CA ALA A 72 -13.96 -4.20 -16.68
C ALA A 72 -14.99 -3.04 -16.68
N TYR A 73 -14.64 -1.86 -16.16
CA TYR A 73 -15.52 -0.68 -16.14
C TYR A 73 -14.89 0.47 -16.93
N ASP A 74 -15.65 1.06 -17.84
CA ASP A 74 -15.25 2.31 -18.49
C ASP A 74 -15.50 3.49 -17.55
N LEU A 75 -14.48 3.87 -16.78
CA LEU A 75 -14.57 4.97 -15.83
C LEU A 75 -14.75 6.34 -16.50
N LYS A 76 -14.41 6.51 -17.79
CA LYS A 76 -14.55 7.79 -18.52
C LYS A 76 -16.01 8.22 -18.70
N LYS A 77 -16.95 7.26 -18.64
CA LYS A 77 -18.40 7.51 -18.60
C LYS A 77 -18.87 8.17 -17.29
N TYR A 78 -18.01 8.23 -16.28
CA TYR A 78 -18.28 8.86 -14.98
C TYR A 78 -17.34 10.04 -14.74
N LYS A 79 -17.79 11.01 -13.94
CA LYS A 79 -16.88 12.09 -13.47
C LYS A 79 -15.95 11.54 -12.38
N SER A 80 -14.70 11.99 -12.34
CA SER A 80 -13.69 11.57 -11.34
C SER A 80 -14.20 11.71 -9.90
N LYS A 81 -14.98 12.76 -9.61
CA LYS A 81 -15.66 13.03 -8.33
C LYS A 81 -17.16 12.68 -8.40
N SER A 82 -17.50 11.44 -8.77
CA SER A 82 -18.89 10.96 -8.83
C SER A 82 -19.17 9.80 -7.87
N THR A 83 -20.43 9.64 -7.46
CA THR A 83 -20.88 8.49 -6.64
C THR A 83 -20.49 7.15 -7.25
N LYS A 84 -20.60 7.01 -8.58
CA LYS A 84 -20.27 5.75 -9.28
C LYS A 84 -18.78 5.43 -9.18
N THR A 85 -17.92 6.41 -9.42
CA THR A 85 -16.46 6.27 -9.25
C THR A 85 -16.10 5.88 -7.82
N TYR A 86 -16.59 6.61 -6.81
CA TYR A 86 -16.28 6.30 -5.41
C TYR A 86 -16.84 4.95 -4.95
N HIS A 87 -18.04 4.58 -5.39
CA HIS A 87 -18.60 3.26 -5.12
C HIS A 87 -17.76 2.13 -5.72
N LEU A 88 -17.32 2.27 -6.98
CA LEU A 88 -16.44 1.30 -7.63
C LEU A 88 -15.09 1.18 -6.91
N LEU A 89 -14.44 2.31 -6.60
CA LEU A 89 -13.19 2.33 -5.83
C LEU A 89 -13.33 1.55 -4.51
N ALA A 90 -14.38 1.81 -3.73
CA ALA A 90 -14.63 1.10 -2.47
C ALA A 90 -14.83 -0.42 -2.69
N GLU A 91 -15.56 -0.82 -3.72
CA GLU A 91 -15.82 -2.24 -4.00
C GLU A 91 -14.58 -3.00 -4.49
N VAL A 92 -13.69 -2.38 -5.26
CA VAL A 92 -12.45 -3.01 -5.74
C VAL A 92 -11.36 -3.06 -4.65
N LEU A 93 -11.23 -2.01 -3.84
CA LEU A 93 -10.29 -1.97 -2.71
C LEU A 93 -10.58 -3.08 -1.70
N ARG A 94 -11.86 -3.26 -1.33
CA ARG A 94 -12.30 -4.35 -0.44
C ARG A 94 -11.84 -5.73 -0.94
N ARG A 95 -11.84 -5.95 -2.25
CA ARG A 95 -11.45 -7.22 -2.89
C ARG A 95 -9.94 -7.42 -2.90
N GLY A 96 -9.19 -6.34 -3.15
CA GLY A 96 -7.74 -6.32 -2.96
C GLY A 96 -7.34 -6.64 -1.51
N HIS A 97 -7.98 -6.00 -0.54
CA HIS A 97 -7.73 -6.23 0.89
C HIS A 97 -8.13 -7.65 1.35
N ASN A 98 -9.18 -8.25 0.77
CA ASN A 98 -9.52 -9.65 1.00
C ASN A 98 -8.41 -10.61 0.53
N ASN A 99 -7.85 -10.39 -0.66
CA ASN A 99 -6.71 -11.16 -1.16
C ASN A 99 -5.47 -10.97 -0.25
N ARG A 100 -5.14 -9.71 0.10
CA ARG A 100 -4.02 -9.36 1.00
C ARG A 100 -4.09 -10.12 2.33
N SER A 101 -5.27 -10.15 2.94
CA SER A 101 -5.44 -10.64 4.32
C SER A 101 -5.33 -12.15 4.49
N HIS A 102 -5.39 -12.94 3.42
CA HIS A 102 -5.37 -14.41 3.49
C HIS A 102 -4.13 -15.07 2.87
N GLN A 103 -3.52 -14.42 1.88
CA GLN A 103 -2.57 -15.09 0.97
C GLN A 103 -1.16 -14.50 1.01
N ILE A 104 -0.91 -13.42 1.76
CA ILE A 104 0.38 -12.73 1.76
C ILE A 104 1.24 -13.14 2.96
N GLY A 105 2.55 -13.19 2.73
CA GLY A 105 3.58 -13.57 3.68
C GLY A 105 4.97 -13.33 3.09
N ASP A 106 6.02 -13.57 3.88
CA ASP A 106 7.41 -13.59 3.39
C ASP A 106 7.61 -14.77 2.41
N PRO A 107 8.02 -14.53 1.14
CA PRO A 107 8.29 -15.59 0.16
C PRO A 107 9.27 -16.67 0.64
N SER A 108 10.23 -16.34 1.51
CA SER A 108 11.19 -17.31 2.06
C SER A 108 10.57 -18.27 3.09
N PHE A 109 9.34 -18.01 3.54
CA PHE A 109 8.66 -18.80 4.57
C PHE A 109 7.24 -19.24 4.17
N TYR A 110 6.70 -18.72 3.06
CA TYR A 110 5.36 -19.02 2.58
C TYR A 110 5.25 -18.80 1.06
N ASN A 111 4.76 -19.82 0.34
CA ASN A 111 4.54 -19.75 -1.09
C ASN A 111 3.31 -18.89 -1.42
N VAL A 112 3.52 -17.58 -1.63
CA VAL A 112 2.45 -16.63 -1.98
C VAL A 112 1.98 -16.88 -3.43
N PRO A 113 0.70 -17.25 -3.66
CA PRO A 113 0.24 -17.66 -4.99
C PRO A 113 -0.14 -16.47 -5.89
N ILE A 114 0.79 -15.51 -6.10
CA ILE A 114 0.56 -14.25 -6.87
C ILE A 114 -0.12 -14.51 -8.22
N LYS A 115 0.40 -15.46 -9.01
CA LYS A 115 -0.15 -15.83 -10.33
C LYS A 115 -1.63 -16.26 -10.26
N LYS A 116 -2.06 -16.89 -9.16
CA LYS A 116 -3.46 -17.28 -8.93
C LYS A 116 -4.29 -16.08 -8.47
N ILE A 117 -3.77 -15.28 -7.54
CA ILE A 117 -4.44 -14.10 -6.96
C ILE A 117 -4.78 -13.06 -8.03
N LEU A 118 -3.86 -12.80 -8.95
CA LEU A 118 -4.00 -11.85 -10.07
C LEU A 118 -4.46 -12.52 -11.38
N SER A 119 -4.90 -13.79 -11.33
CA SER A 119 -5.37 -14.49 -12.54
C SER A 119 -6.70 -13.91 -13.05
N LYS A 120 -6.90 -13.94 -14.38
CA LYS A 120 -8.19 -13.58 -15.01
C LYS A 120 -9.38 -14.34 -14.40
N GLN A 121 -9.20 -15.61 -14.01
CA GLN A 121 -10.20 -16.38 -13.29
C GLN A 121 -10.55 -15.74 -11.94
N ARG A 122 -9.55 -15.47 -11.10
CA ARG A 122 -9.76 -14.89 -9.77
C ARG A 122 -10.36 -13.49 -9.82
N ILE A 123 -9.95 -12.67 -10.78
CA ILE A 123 -10.54 -11.35 -11.02
C ILE A 123 -12.01 -11.49 -11.45
N LYS A 124 -12.35 -12.44 -12.32
CA LYS A 124 -13.75 -12.75 -12.70
C LYS A 124 -14.60 -13.24 -11.51
N GLU A 125 -14.08 -14.10 -10.65
CA GLU A 125 -14.75 -14.54 -9.41
C GLU A 125 -15.08 -13.33 -8.51
N LEU A 126 -14.12 -12.44 -8.30
CA LEU A 126 -14.26 -11.24 -7.48
C LEU A 126 -15.25 -10.24 -8.11
N PHE A 127 -15.19 -10.05 -9.43
CA PHE A 127 -16.09 -9.20 -10.21
C PHE A 127 -17.54 -9.67 -10.14
N ASN A 128 -17.81 -10.98 -10.24
CA ASN A 128 -19.18 -11.53 -10.20
C ASN A 128 -19.93 -11.20 -8.90
N GLY A 129 -19.22 -10.89 -7.80
CA GLY A 129 -19.82 -10.43 -6.55
C GLY A 129 -20.11 -8.93 -6.48
N MET A 130 -19.72 -8.13 -7.49
CA MET A 130 -19.92 -6.68 -7.52
C MET A 130 -21.32 -6.33 -8.06
N SER A 131 -21.90 -5.24 -7.54
CA SER A 131 -23.09 -4.61 -8.11
C SER A 131 -22.79 -3.14 -8.30
N LEU A 132 -23.10 -2.57 -9.47
CA LEU A 132 -22.95 -1.13 -9.73
C LEU A 132 -23.85 -0.22 -8.86
N ASN A 133 -24.84 -0.80 -8.18
CA ASN A 133 -25.90 -0.07 -7.47
C ASN A 133 -25.95 -0.36 -5.97
N LYS A 134 -25.19 -1.35 -5.47
CA LYS A 134 -25.28 -1.83 -4.08
C LYS A 134 -23.92 -2.28 -3.56
N ALA A 135 -23.52 -1.77 -2.41
CA ALA A 135 -22.31 -2.18 -1.72
C ALA A 135 -22.37 -3.67 -1.36
N SER A 136 -21.26 -4.39 -1.50
CA SER A 136 -21.18 -5.77 -1.04
C SER A 136 -21.29 -5.81 0.49
N PRO A 137 -22.11 -6.70 1.09
CA PRO A 137 -22.00 -7.00 2.51
C PRO A 137 -20.60 -7.54 2.82
N ALA A 138 -20.00 -7.10 3.93
CA ALA A 138 -18.68 -7.57 4.34
C ALA A 138 -18.62 -9.08 4.65
N SER A 139 -19.77 -9.74 4.87
CA SER A 139 -19.88 -11.19 5.01
C SER A 139 -19.95 -11.94 3.67
N LYS A 140 -20.44 -11.31 2.59
CA LYS A 140 -20.50 -11.93 1.25
C LYS A 140 -19.15 -11.95 0.55
N VAL A 141 -18.25 -11.03 0.90
CA VAL A 141 -16.81 -11.17 0.67
C VAL A 141 -16.25 -11.85 1.93
N LYS A 142 -16.19 -13.20 1.96
CA LYS A 142 -15.89 -14.07 3.13
C LYS A 142 -15.01 -13.42 4.24
N PRO A 143 -15.25 -13.63 5.57
CA PRO A 143 -14.87 -12.76 6.74
C PRO A 143 -13.52 -13.14 7.42
N LEU A 144 -12.97 -12.55 8.53
CA LEU A 144 -13.36 -11.49 9.50
C LEU A 144 -12.14 -10.61 10.02
N ARG A 145 -12.33 -9.85 11.13
CA ARG A 145 -11.74 -8.51 11.46
C ARG A 145 -10.29 -8.49 12.02
N VAL A 146 -9.46 -7.48 11.68
CA VAL A 146 -8.04 -7.36 12.12
C VAL A 146 -7.46 -5.93 12.21
N ILE A 147 -6.87 -5.60 13.37
CA ILE A 147 -5.89 -4.53 13.73
C ILE A 147 -5.63 -3.37 12.75
N GLU A 148 -5.68 -2.16 13.29
CA GLU A 148 -5.17 -0.93 12.67
C GLU A 148 -3.64 -0.99 12.48
N GLU A 149 -3.18 -0.89 11.22
CA GLU A 149 -1.77 -0.67 10.90
C GLU A 149 -1.39 0.80 11.06
N SER A 150 -0.10 1.06 11.32
CA SER A 150 0.45 2.42 11.33
C SER A 150 0.16 3.16 10.02
N LYS A 151 -0.33 4.39 10.12
CA LYS A 151 -0.44 5.33 8.99
C LYS A 151 0.90 6.03 8.70
N ASP A 152 1.87 5.91 9.60
CA ASP A 152 3.18 6.55 9.50
C ASP A 152 4.14 5.74 8.62
N THR A 153 4.72 6.44 7.65
CA THR A 153 5.60 5.95 6.59
C THR A 153 6.13 7.20 5.89
N THR A 154 7.17 7.08 5.07
CA THR A 154 7.49 8.12 4.07
C THR A 154 7.69 7.50 2.69
N HIS A 155 7.48 8.32 1.66
CA HIS A 155 7.62 7.96 0.27
C HIS A 155 8.32 9.09 -0.48
N TYR A 156 9.19 8.77 -1.43
CA TYR A 156 9.77 9.72 -2.37
C TYR A 156 9.95 9.08 -3.76
N SER A 157 9.89 9.95 -4.78
CA SER A 157 10.12 9.60 -6.19
C SER A 157 11.29 10.44 -6.73
N ILE A 158 12.18 9.84 -7.49
CA ILE A 158 13.32 10.49 -8.16
C ILE A 158 13.36 10.02 -9.61
N ILE A 159 13.69 10.92 -10.53
CA ILE A 159 14.22 10.62 -11.87
C ILE A 159 15.38 11.57 -12.15
N ASP A 160 16.47 11.07 -12.72
CA ASP A 160 17.63 11.88 -13.15
C ASP A 160 17.61 12.16 -14.66
N GLU A 161 18.68 12.78 -15.17
CA GLU A 161 18.82 13.15 -16.59
C GLU A 161 19.13 11.95 -17.50
N ASP A 162 19.76 10.90 -16.97
CA ASP A 162 20.02 9.63 -17.66
C ASP A 162 18.76 8.75 -17.75
N GLY A 163 17.69 9.10 -17.02
CA GLY A 163 16.43 8.36 -16.98
C GLY A 163 16.38 7.26 -15.91
N ASN A 164 17.35 7.20 -14.98
CA ASN A 164 17.27 6.31 -13.84
C ASN A 164 16.14 6.77 -12.92
N ALA A 165 15.24 5.84 -12.57
CA ALA A 165 14.04 6.14 -11.79
C ALA A 165 14.03 5.38 -10.47
N VAL A 166 13.62 6.05 -9.39
CA VAL A 166 13.48 5.46 -8.05
C VAL A 166 12.11 5.80 -7.49
N SER A 167 11.36 4.77 -7.08
CA SER A 167 10.16 4.87 -6.25
C SER A 167 10.47 4.20 -4.92
N ASN A 168 10.66 4.97 -3.85
CA ASN A 168 11.10 4.44 -2.56
C ASN A 168 10.05 4.67 -1.48
N THR A 169 9.72 3.63 -0.72
CA THR A 169 8.84 3.73 0.45
C THR A 169 9.53 3.03 1.62
N TYR A 170 9.68 3.71 2.75
CA TYR A 170 10.26 3.13 3.97
C TYR A 170 9.57 3.66 5.24
N THR A 171 9.66 2.91 6.34
CA THR A 171 8.97 3.25 7.59
C THR A 171 9.58 2.58 8.82
N LEU A 172 9.42 3.21 9.99
CA LEU A 172 9.66 2.61 11.31
C LEU A 172 8.43 1.85 11.86
N GLY A 173 7.31 1.85 11.14
CA GLY A 173 6.01 1.43 11.68
C GLY A 173 5.26 2.65 12.17
N TYR A 174 4.96 2.79 13.47
CA TYR A 174 4.38 4.04 14.01
C TYR A 174 5.34 5.23 13.89
N SER A 175 4.83 6.45 14.05
CA SER A 175 5.67 7.64 14.26
C SER A 175 6.64 7.40 15.42
N PHE A 176 7.94 7.67 15.19
CA PHE A 176 9.05 7.29 16.09
C PHE A 176 9.20 5.76 16.36
N GLY A 177 8.49 4.92 15.59
CA GLY A 177 8.58 3.46 15.63
C GLY A 177 8.09 2.85 16.93
N SER A 178 9.01 2.31 17.72
CA SER A 178 8.78 1.81 19.07
C SER A 178 8.95 2.88 20.16
N GLY A 179 9.46 4.07 19.81
CA GLY A 179 9.91 5.09 20.76
C GLY A 179 11.28 4.81 21.39
N VAL A 180 11.83 3.60 21.24
CA VAL A 180 13.16 3.24 21.73
C VAL A 180 14.25 3.86 20.84
N THR A 181 15.25 4.48 21.45
CA THR A 181 16.46 4.96 20.78
C THR A 181 17.66 4.17 21.26
N ILE A 182 18.52 3.70 20.35
CA ILE A 182 19.75 2.99 20.75
C ILE A 182 20.73 4.00 21.39
N PRO A 183 21.15 3.83 22.67
CA PRO A 183 21.93 4.82 23.40
C PRO A 183 23.21 5.25 22.68
N GLY A 184 23.49 6.55 22.68
CA GLY A 184 24.68 7.10 22.05
C GLY A 184 24.78 6.89 20.54
N THR A 185 23.65 6.70 19.83
CA THR A 185 23.59 6.64 18.36
C THR A 185 22.59 7.61 17.72
N GLY A 186 21.53 7.99 18.44
CA GLY A 186 20.39 8.73 17.88
C GLY A 186 19.48 7.90 16.96
N ILE A 187 19.70 6.58 16.84
CA ILE A 187 18.93 5.71 15.97
C ILE A 187 17.64 5.26 16.67
N LEU A 188 16.49 5.65 16.09
CA LEU A 188 15.16 5.21 16.50
C LEU A 188 14.88 3.78 16.01
N MET A 189 14.33 2.95 16.90
CA MET A 189 13.96 1.58 16.61
C MET A 189 12.54 1.48 16.04
N ASN A 190 12.39 0.66 15.00
CA ASN A 190 11.10 0.35 14.40
C ASN A 190 10.23 -0.55 15.30
N ASN A 191 8.94 -0.68 15.01
CA ASN A 191 8.02 -1.61 15.66
C ASN A 191 7.31 -2.57 14.67
N GLN A 192 7.96 -2.90 13.55
CA GLN A 192 7.38 -3.70 12.46
C GLN A 192 6.89 -5.10 12.88
N MET A 193 7.40 -5.63 13.99
CA MET A 193 6.98 -6.93 14.54
C MET A 193 5.47 -6.98 14.86
N ASN A 194 4.85 -5.83 15.12
CA ASN A 194 3.40 -5.69 15.31
C ASN A 194 2.56 -6.11 14.09
N ASN A 195 3.15 -6.13 12.89
CA ASN A 195 2.43 -6.52 11.67
C ASN A 195 2.30 -8.05 11.50
N PHE A 196 2.87 -8.89 12.39
CA PHE A 196 2.70 -10.34 12.33
C PHE A 196 1.29 -10.81 12.74
N ALA A 197 0.89 -11.98 12.25
CA ALA A 197 -0.36 -12.66 12.57
C ALA A 197 -0.30 -13.30 13.98
N TYR A 198 -0.45 -12.46 15.01
CA TYR A 198 -0.41 -12.80 16.44
C TYR A 198 -1.53 -13.74 16.94
N ARG A 199 -2.57 -14.01 16.14
CA ARG A 199 -3.65 -14.98 16.44
C ARG A 199 -3.71 -16.13 15.43
N TYR A 200 -2.60 -16.43 14.77
CA TYR A 200 -2.47 -17.63 13.95
C TYR A 200 -2.83 -18.89 14.75
N GLY A 201 -3.61 -19.79 14.14
CA GLY A 201 -4.10 -21.02 14.77
C GLY A 201 -5.48 -20.90 15.45
N ASP A 202 -5.98 -19.70 15.73
CA ASP A 202 -7.34 -19.51 16.26
C ASP A 202 -8.39 -19.72 15.15
N LYS A 203 -9.02 -20.90 15.15
CA LYS A 203 -10.07 -21.29 14.18
C LYS A 203 -11.31 -20.39 14.20
N LYS A 204 -11.48 -19.50 15.20
CA LYS A 204 -12.57 -18.53 15.26
C LYS A 204 -12.27 -17.25 14.48
N ILE A 205 -11.07 -17.13 13.89
CA ILE A 205 -10.62 -15.97 13.13
C ILE A 205 -10.21 -16.39 11.73
N GLU A 206 -10.79 -15.72 10.74
CA GLU A 206 -10.30 -15.70 9.37
C GLU A 206 -9.78 -14.27 9.08
N GLY A 207 -8.63 -14.11 8.42
CA GLY A 207 -8.06 -12.82 8.05
C GLY A 207 -6.62 -12.56 8.52
N ARG A 208 -6.12 -11.33 8.30
CA ARG A 208 -4.74 -10.86 8.51
C ARG A 208 -4.07 -11.26 9.85
N ALA A 209 -4.80 -11.29 10.97
CA ALA A 209 -4.31 -11.64 12.32
C ALA A 209 -4.09 -13.13 12.51
N ALA A 210 -4.75 -13.96 11.69
CA ALA A 210 -4.63 -15.41 11.67
C ALA A 210 -4.01 -15.93 10.37
N SER A 211 -3.51 -15.04 9.49
CA SER A 211 -2.95 -15.39 8.19
C SER A 211 -1.80 -16.39 8.33
N PRO A 212 -1.90 -17.61 7.76
CA PRO A 212 -0.82 -18.59 7.81
C PRO A 212 0.47 -18.08 7.18
N GLY A 213 0.35 -17.30 6.10
CA GLY A 213 1.49 -16.68 5.42
C GLY A 213 2.20 -15.64 6.28
N ASN A 214 1.53 -15.05 7.27
CA ASN A 214 2.07 -14.00 8.11
C ASN A 214 2.21 -14.39 9.59
N GLN A 215 2.20 -15.69 9.93
CA GLN A 215 2.54 -16.14 11.30
C GLN A 215 3.97 -15.72 11.67
N PHE A 216 4.23 -15.41 12.94
CA PHE A 216 5.56 -15.10 13.47
C PHE A 216 6.49 -16.33 13.36
N LYS A 217 7.72 -16.13 12.88
CA LYS A 217 8.83 -17.10 12.89
C LYS A 217 10.18 -16.35 12.96
N PRO A 218 11.23 -16.92 13.58
CA PRO A 218 12.59 -16.37 13.51
C PRO A 218 13.07 -16.18 12.07
N GLY A 219 13.84 -15.12 11.80
CA GLY A 219 14.38 -14.78 10.47
C GLY A 219 13.35 -14.35 9.41
N LYS A 220 12.05 -14.39 9.73
CA LYS A 220 10.96 -14.04 8.82
C LYS A 220 10.68 -12.54 8.82
N ARG A 221 10.25 -12.00 7.68
CA ARG A 221 9.80 -10.60 7.55
C ARG A 221 8.28 -10.50 7.80
N PRO A 222 7.82 -9.50 8.57
CA PRO A 222 6.40 -9.24 8.73
C PRO A 222 5.78 -8.68 7.43
N MET A 223 4.46 -8.85 7.27
CA MET A 223 3.73 -8.25 6.15
C MET A 223 3.80 -6.72 6.18
N SER A 224 3.85 -6.10 4.99
CA SER A 224 3.74 -4.65 4.83
C SER A 224 2.57 -4.25 3.92
N THR A 225 2.32 -2.94 3.78
CA THR A 225 1.38 -2.36 2.82
C THR A 225 2.04 -1.32 1.91
N MET A 226 3.36 -1.14 2.01
CA MET A 226 4.12 -0.28 1.11
C MET A 226 4.03 -0.76 -0.34
N ALA A 227 3.70 0.15 -1.26
CA ALA A 227 3.53 -0.16 -2.68
C ALA A 227 4.20 0.91 -3.55
N PRO A 228 5.54 1.08 -3.50
CA PRO A 228 6.24 1.88 -4.50
C PRO A 228 5.86 1.34 -5.89
N THR A 229 5.44 2.23 -6.77
CA THR A 229 4.75 1.89 -8.03
C THR A 229 5.34 2.70 -9.18
N MET A 230 5.56 2.02 -10.30
CA MET A 230 5.92 2.64 -11.57
C MET A 230 4.95 2.18 -12.67
N ILE A 231 4.66 3.07 -13.61
CA ILE A 231 3.81 2.78 -14.76
C ILE A 231 4.57 3.10 -16.04
N PHE A 232 4.52 2.17 -16.98
CA PHE A 232 5.09 2.29 -18.31
C PHE A 232 3.97 2.22 -19.35
N ASP A 233 4.09 2.98 -20.43
CA ASP A 233 3.11 2.95 -21.52
C ASP A 233 3.27 1.69 -22.41
N LYS A 234 2.43 1.60 -23.45
CA LYS A 234 2.52 0.57 -24.50
C LYS A 234 3.79 0.62 -25.38
N GLN A 235 4.65 1.64 -25.21
CA GLN A 235 5.99 1.74 -25.83
C GLN A 235 7.09 1.36 -24.80
N ASN A 236 6.71 0.82 -23.64
CA ASN A 236 7.58 0.56 -22.48
C ASN A 236 8.31 1.81 -21.95
N GLN A 237 7.79 3.01 -22.21
CA GLN A 237 8.35 4.27 -21.70
C GLN A 237 7.77 4.57 -20.33
N LEU A 238 8.62 4.99 -19.38
CA LEU A 238 8.20 5.32 -18.03
C LEU A 238 7.30 6.57 -18.05
N THR A 239 6.08 6.43 -17.55
CA THR A 239 5.04 7.46 -17.57
C THR A 239 4.75 8.00 -16.17
N LEU A 240 4.80 7.17 -15.13
CA LEU A 240 4.51 7.61 -13.75
C LEU A 240 5.41 6.90 -12.74
N ILE A 241 6.02 7.69 -11.87
CA ILE A 241 6.65 7.24 -10.62
C ILE A 241 5.76 7.71 -9.48
N THR A 242 5.33 6.78 -8.61
CA THR A 242 4.43 7.12 -7.51
C THR A 242 4.51 6.14 -6.34
N GLY A 243 3.87 6.52 -5.26
CA GLY A 243 3.75 5.79 -4.02
C GLY A 243 3.18 6.71 -2.95
N SER A 244 2.93 6.17 -1.77
CA SER A 244 2.37 6.93 -0.65
C SER A 244 2.78 6.28 0.67
N PRO A 245 2.90 7.05 1.76
CA PRO A 245 2.73 6.56 3.12
C PRO A 245 1.23 6.37 3.44
N GLY A 246 0.90 5.85 4.62
CA GLY A 246 -0.49 5.70 5.07
C GLY A 246 -0.92 4.32 5.58
N GLY A 247 -0.02 3.35 5.73
CA GLY A 247 -0.38 2.00 6.19
C GLY A 247 -1.36 1.31 5.25
N SER A 248 -2.53 0.92 5.77
CA SER A 248 -3.62 0.37 4.96
C SER A 248 -4.14 1.33 3.88
N PHE A 249 -3.87 2.64 3.98
CA PHE A 249 -4.32 3.66 3.02
C PHE A 249 -3.42 3.81 1.78
N ILE A 250 -2.24 3.19 1.79
CA ILE A 250 -1.26 3.29 0.69
C ILE A 250 -1.85 2.88 -0.66
N PRO A 251 -2.56 1.73 -0.79
CA PRO A 251 -3.11 1.30 -2.07
C PRO A 251 -4.20 2.23 -2.57
N ASP A 252 -5.00 2.85 -1.69
CA ASP A 252 -6.07 3.76 -2.10
C ASP A 252 -5.52 5.07 -2.66
N ALA A 253 -4.49 5.64 -2.01
CA ALA A 253 -3.84 6.86 -2.47
C ALA A 253 -3.21 6.66 -3.85
N ILE A 254 -2.54 5.52 -4.08
CA ILE A 254 -1.96 5.16 -5.37
C ILE A 254 -3.06 4.86 -6.39
N LEU A 255 -4.08 4.06 -6.06
CA LEU A 255 -5.21 3.79 -6.95
C LEU A 255 -5.89 5.09 -7.40
N ARG A 256 -5.99 6.08 -6.51
CA ARG A 256 -6.56 7.39 -6.83
C ARG A 256 -5.68 8.21 -7.77
N MET A 257 -4.36 8.15 -7.59
CA MET A 257 -3.38 8.75 -8.51
C MET A 257 -3.45 8.11 -9.90
N VAL A 258 -3.37 6.77 -9.98
CA VAL A 258 -3.39 6.02 -11.24
C VAL A 258 -4.69 6.24 -12.00
N THR A 259 -5.84 6.13 -11.35
CA THR A 259 -7.14 6.40 -12.00
C THR A 259 -7.32 7.87 -12.38
N GLY A 260 -6.78 8.80 -11.59
CA GLY A 260 -6.75 10.24 -11.92
C GLY A 260 -6.07 10.53 -13.25
N ILE A 261 -4.90 9.95 -13.48
CA ILE A 261 -4.11 10.14 -14.71
C ILE A 261 -4.68 9.28 -15.86
N LEU A 262 -4.80 7.97 -15.70
CA LEU A 262 -5.07 7.05 -16.82
C LEU A 262 -6.55 6.99 -17.23
N ASP A 263 -7.49 7.04 -16.27
CA ASP A 263 -8.92 7.04 -16.59
C ASP A 263 -9.45 8.45 -16.82
N PHE A 264 -9.07 9.42 -15.98
CA PHE A 264 -9.66 10.76 -16.01
C PHE A 264 -8.81 11.82 -16.74
N ASN A 265 -7.61 11.50 -17.24
CA ASN A 265 -6.70 12.40 -17.97
C ASN A 265 -6.43 13.72 -17.21
N LEU A 266 -6.34 13.64 -15.89
CA LEU A 266 -6.01 14.78 -15.04
C LEU A 266 -4.50 15.04 -15.06
N ASN A 267 -4.10 16.29 -14.81
CA ASN A 267 -2.69 16.56 -14.51
C ASN A 267 -2.31 16.00 -13.12
N ILE A 268 -1.01 15.89 -12.85
CA ILE A 268 -0.50 15.26 -11.63
C ILE A 268 -0.96 15.95 -10.33
N GLY A 269 -1.09 17.28 -10.34
CA GLY A 269 -1.58 18.06 -9.20
C GLY A 269 -3.07 17.83 -8.94
N GLU A 270 -3.87 17.84 -10.00
CA GLU A 270 -5.29 17.48 -9.95
C GLU A 270 -5.50 16.04 -9.43
N ALA A 271 -4.73 15.08 -9.95
CA ALA A 271 -4.78 13.68 -9.53
C ALA A 271 -4.35 13.51 -8.06
N THR A 272 -3.34 14.26 -7.60
CA THR A 272 -2.89 14.26 -6.20
C THR A 272 -3.99 14.80 -5.28
N MET A 273 -4.65 15.88 -5.68
CA MET A 273 -5.67 16.57 -4.90
C MET A 273 -7.09 16.00 -5.09
N LEU A 274 -7.25 14.88 -5.79
CA LEU A 274 -8.49 14.10 -5.76
C LEU A 274 -8.77 13.64 -4.31
N PRO A 275 -10.01 13.80 -3.80
CA PRO A 275 -10.41 13.22 -2.53
C PRO A 275 -10.28 11.70 -2.56
N ARG A 276 -9.86 11.13 -1.43
CA ARG A 276 -9.63 9.70 -1.22
C ARG A 276 -10.70 9.09 -0.33
N LEU A 277 -10.82 7.77 -0.46
CA LEU A 277 -11.59 6.91 0.43
C LEU A 277 -10.75 5.67 0.71
N HIS A 278 -11.02 5.01 1.83
CA HIS A 278 -10.39 3.75 2.18
C HIS A 278 -11.45 2.69 2.45
N LYS A 279 -11.23 1.50 1.87
CA LYS A 279 -12.12 0.37 2.09
C LYS A 279 -11.35 -0.93 2.29
N ASP A 280 -10.86 -1.13 3.51
CA ASP A 280 -10.33 -2.43 3.93
C ASP A 280 -11.41 -3.51 3.88
N TRP A 281 -10.95 -4.75 3.97
CA TRP A 281 -11.76 -5.90 4.26
C TRP A 281 -11.34 -6.45 5.64
N PRO A 282 -12.28 -6.90 6.49
CA PRO A 282 -13.72 -7.03 6.30
C PRO A 282 -14.51 -5.95 7.04
N TYR A 283 -13.91 -4.79 7.28
CA TYR A 283 -14.56 -3.70 7.99
C TYR A 283 -15.82 -3.23 7.27
N SER A 284 -16.90 -2.91 8.01
CA SER A 284 -18.15 -2.36 7.45
C SER A 284 -17.95 -0.93 6.96
N GLU A 285 -17.12 -0.18 7.69
CA GLU A 285 -16.79 1.22 7.49
C GLU A 285 -16.13 1.47 6.11
N LEU A 286 -16.62 2.48 5.40
CA LEU A 286 -16.00 3.15 4.26
C LEU A 286 -15.46 4.48 4.79
N GLU A 287 -14.16 4.53 5.04
CA GLU A 287 -13.52 5.77 5.47
C GLU A 287 -13.44 6.74 4.27
N TYR A 288 -13.60 8.04 4.51
CA TYR A 288 -13.52 9.07 3.47
C TYR A 288 -12.87 10.37 3.95
N GLU A 289 -12.19 11.08 3.05
CA GLU A 289 -11.71 12.44 3.31
C GLU A 289 -12.86 13.45 3.25
N SER A 290 -12.86 14.41 4.18
CA SER A 290 -13.93 15.41 4.37
C SER A 290 -14.22 16.31 3.16
N THR A 291 -13.34 16.32 2.15
CA THR A 291 -13.51 17.06 0.89
C THR A 291 -14.43 16.37 -0.14
N ILE A 292 -14.98 15.19 0.16
CA ILE A 292 -16.05 14.57 -0.65
C ILE A 292 -17.38 15.28 -0.40
N SER A 293 -18.06 15.69 -1.49
CA SER A 293 -19.38 16.34 -1.43
C SER A 293 -20.42 15.53 -0.65
N SER A 294 -21.21 16.22 0.18
CA SER A 294 -22.25 15.62 1.01
C SER A 294 -23.31 14.86 0.21
N ASP A 295 -23.60 15.24 -1.04
CA ASP A 295 -24.54 14.51 -1.90
C ASP A 295 -23.97 13.19 -2.42
N ILE A 296 -22.66 13.12 -2.65
CA ILE A 296 -21.97 11.85 -2.93
C ILE A 296 -22.08 10.95 -1.71
N LEU A 297 -21.81 11.48 -0.51
CA LEU A 297 -21.90 10.72 0.75
C LEU A 297 -23.33 10.21 1.03
N LYS A 298 -24.37 11.03 0.83
CA LYS A 298 -25.79 10.62 0.91
C LYS A 298 -26.08 9.47 -0.06
N ASN A 299 -25.58 9.55 -1.29
CA ASN A 299 -25.82 8.52 -2.30
C ASN A 299 -25.03 7.24 -2.03
N LEU A 300 -23.79 7.31 -1.52
CA LEU A 300 -23.03 6.14 -1.05
C LEU A 300 -23.75 5.43 0.11
N LYS A 301 -24.30 6.18 1.07
CA LYS A 301 -25.19 5.64 2.13
C LYS A 301 -26.41 4.91 1.54
N LYS A 302 -27.11 5.51 0.56
CA LYS A 302 -28.24 4.86 -0.14
C LYS A 302 -27.85 3.56 -0.86
N MET A 303 -26.61 3.46 -1.35
CA MET A 303 -26.06 2.23 -1.95
C MET A 303 -25.66 1.18 -0.89
N GLY A 304 -25.75 1.49 0.41
CA GLY A 304 -25.42 0.57 1.50
C GLY A 304 -23.98 0.64 2.01
N HIS A 305 -23.24 1.72 1.72
CA HIS A 305 -21.95 1.97 2.37
C HIS A 305 -22.14 2.63 3.73
N ASP A 306 -21.59 1.99 4.77
CA ASP A 306 -21.47 2.51 6.13
C ASP A 306 -20.29 3.49 6.17
N ILE A 307 -20.54 4.81 6.12
CA ILE A 307 -19.48 5.81 5.90
C ILE A 307 -18.95 6.43 7.20
N LYS A 308 -17.64 6.64 7.25
CA LYS A 308 -16.92 7.22 8.39
C LYS A 308 -15.95 8.31 7.93
N ALA A 309 -16.04 9.50 8.51
CA ALA A 309 -15.06 10.55 8.20
C ALA A 309 -13.69 10.13 8.74
N SER A 310 -12.65 10.31 7.94
CA SER A 310 -11.25 10.12 8.36
C SER A 310 -10.48 11.43 8.28
N LYS A 311 -9.27 11.42 8.82
CA LYS A 311 -8.26 12.47 8.56
C LYS A 311 -7.72 12.33 7.13
N THR A 312 -6.73 13.14 6.77
CA THR A 312 -6.02 13.03 5.48
C THR A 312 -5.47 11.62 5.25
N MET A 313 -5.65 11.09 4.05
CA MET A 313 -5.26 9.73 3.67
C MET A 313 -3.98 9.73 2.84
N GLY A 314 -2.86 9.33 3.43
CA GLY A 314 -1.57 9.22 2.74
C GLY A 314 -0.96 10.56 2.31
N SER A 315 0.06 10.50 1.45
CA SER A 315 0.80 11.67 0.95
C SER A 315 1.61 11.28 -0.29
N THR A 316 1.02 11.40 -1.47
CA THR A 316 1.67 11.00 -2.72
C THR A 316 2.83 11.93 -3.08
N GLN A 317 4.01 11.38 -3.33
CA GLN A 317 5.15 12.12 -3.89
C GLN A 317 5.42 11.50 -5.24
N SER A 318 5.12 12.22 -6.33
CA SER A 318 4.94 11.60 -7.63
C SER A 318 5.58 12.41 -8.75
N ILE A 319 6.01 11.72 -9.81
CA ILE A 319 6.54 12.32 -11.03
C ILE A 319 5.81 11.70 -12.22
N HIS A 320 5.13 12.53 -13.02
CA HIS A 320 4.41 12.14 -14.23
C HIS A 320 5.19 12.65 -15.43
N ILE A 321 5.59 11.74 -16.30
CA ILE A 321 6.45 11.99 -17.46
C ILE A 321 5.53 12.02 -18.67
N ARG A 322 5.46 13.17 -19.35
CA ARG A 322 4.58 13.35 -20.51
C ARG A 322 5.24 14.30 -21.50
N ASN A 323 5.24 13.94 -22.78
CA ASN A 323 5.87 14.71 -23.86
C ASN A 323 7.35 15.07 -23.56
N ASN A 324 8.10 14.12 -22.99
CA ASN A 324 9.49 14.29 -22.51
C ASN A 324 9.68 15.39 -21.43
N ILE A 325 8.62 15.73 -20.70
CA ILE A 325 8.67 16.67 -19.57
C ILE A 325 8.32 15.93 -18.27
N ASN A 326 9.17 16.10 -17.25
CA ASN A 326 9.03 15.49 -15.93
C ASN A 326 8.22 16.43 -15.00
N TYR A 327 6.93 16.15 -14.82
CA TYR A 327 6.05 16.91 -13.93
C TYR A 327 6.06 16.30 -12.52
N GLY A 328 6.83 16.87 -11.60
CA GLY A 328 6.79 16.51 -10.18
C GLY A 328 5.65 17.21 -9.42
N PHE A 329 5.02 16.51 -8.47
CA PHE A 329 4.05 17.12 -7.54
C PHE A 329 4.10 16.46 -6.16
N SER A 330 4.02 17.30 -5.12
CA SER A 330 4.00 16.89 -3.71
C SER A 330 2.61 17.07 -3.10
N ASP A 331 2.13 16.04 -2.41
CA ASP A 331 0.81 16.05 -1.80
C ASP A 331 0.71 17.00 -0.59
N LEU A 332 -0.09 18.05 -0.79
CA LEU A 332 -0.37 19.13 0.16
C LEU A 332 -1.00 18.65 1.48
N ARG A 333 -1.42 17.37 1.58
CA ARG A 333 -1.85 16.73 2.83
C ARG A 333 -0.75 16.60 3.88
N ARG A 334 0.53 16.71 3.49
CA ARG A 334 1.66 16.83 4.43
C ARG A 334 2.30 18.22 4.30
N PRO A 335 2.37 19.02 5.38
CA PRO A 335 3.20 20.21 5.37
C PRO A 335 4.66 19.82 5.15
N ASN A 336 5.41 20.71 4.49
CA ASN A 336 6.84 20.58 4.20
C ASN A 336 7.22 19.45 3.22
N ALA A 337 6.26 18.80 2.55
CA ALA A 337 6.56 18.04 1.34
C ALA A 337 6.89 19.03 0.19
N GLY A 338 7.84 18.69 -0.68
CA GLY A 338 8.30 19.60 -1.73
C GLY A 338 8.87 18.88 -2.95
N VAL A 339 8.77 19.55 -4.09
CA VAL A 339 9.37 19.15 -5.36
C VAL A 339 10.60 20.02 -5.58
N ALA A 340 11.72 19.41 -5.92
CA ALA A 340 12.92 20.10 -6.36
C ALA A 340 13.37 19.56 -7.71
N LYS A 341 13.89 20.44 -8.56
CA LYS A 341 14.85 20.07 -9.59
C LYS A 341 16.23 20.33 -8.97
N GLN A 342 17.07 19.30 -8.93
CA GLN A 342 18.50 19.46 -8.64
C GLN A 342 19.25 19.69 -9.96
#